data_AF-J9W575-F1
#
_entry.id   AF-J9W575-F1
#
_cell.length_a   1.000
_cell.length_b   1.000
_cell.length_c   1.000
_cell.angle_alpha   90.00
_cell.angle_beta   90.00
_cell.angle_gamma   90.00
#
_symmetry.space_group_name_H-M   'P 1'
#
loop_
_entity.id
_entity.type
_entity.pdbx_description
1 polymer ?
#
loop_
_entity_poly.entity_id
_entity_poly.type
_entity_poly.pdbx_seq_one_letter_code
_entity_poly.pdbx_strand_id
1 'polypeptide(L)'
;MDARQKVQAVLDSEDSAYQIQKLTGVNSSIIIRLRNHTRLVDNLSLGTVEKLERYFDYHVKHENDDLPHSVQLSHFRHRLINLLQELYQMQQAKAEATNALPDEKAMTVAIEQLFNDVIANKLELEHLETIYSRAFSDSEQLTSPTK
;
A
#
# COMPACT_ATOMS: atom_id res chain seq x y z
N MET A 1 6.45 -5.39 15.58
CA MET A 1 7.40 -4.26 15.58
C MET A 1 6.63 -3.02 15.97
N ASP A 2 7.18 -2.22 16.87
CA ASP A 2 6.66 -0.89 17.18
C ASP A 2 6.99 0.12 16.06
N ALA A 3 6.37 1.31 16.10
CA ALA A 3 6.54 2.33 15.08
C ALA A 3 7.99 2.76 14.88
N ARG A 4 8.76 2.86 15.97
CA ARG A 4 10.16 3.26 15.95
C ARG A 4 11.00 2.22 15.22
N GLN A 5 10.78 0.94 15.51
CA GLN A 5 11.45 -0.19 14.87
C GLN A 5 11.14 -0.26 13.38
N LYS A 6 9.88 -0.03 12.98
CA LYS A 6 9.48 0.00 11.57
C LYS A 6 10.15 1.16 10.83
N VAL A 7 10.12 2.35 11.39
CA VAL A 7 10.79 3.52 10.81
C VAL A 7 12.29 3.27 10.69
N GLN A 8 12.92 2.70 11.72
CA GLN A 8 14.34 2.38 11.68
C GLN A 8 14.66 1.38 10.56
N ALA A 9 13.86 0.32 10.40
CA ALA A 9 14.06 -0.64 9.33
C ALA A 9 13.90 -0.03 7.91
N VAL A 10 13.07 1.00 7.74
CA VAL A 10 13.00 1.77 6.47
C VAL A 10 14.24 2.61 6.25
N LEU A 11 14.79 3.18 7.32
CA LEU A 11 16.03 3.95 7.22
C LEU A 11 17.22 3.03 6.90
N ASP A 12 17.19 1.79 7.37
CA ASP A 12 18.23 0.80 7.13
C ASP A 12 18.05 0.02 5.82
N SER A 13 16.96 0.24 5.06
CA SER A 13 16.73 -0.45 3.79
C SER A 13 17.66 0.05 2.67
N GLU A 14 17.90 -0.83 1.69
CA GLU A 14 18.71 -0.54 0.49
C GLU A 14 18.05 0.49 -0.45
N ASP A 15 16.77 0.83 -0.22
CA ASP A 15 16.07 1.83 -1.00
C ASP A 15 16.77 3.20 -0.90
N SER A 16 16.90 3.87 -2.03
CA SER A 16 17.42 5.24 -2.04
C SER A 16 16.43 6.21 -1.37
N ALA A 17 16.96 7.28 -0.79
CA ALA A 17 16.13 8.36 -0.23
C ALA A 17 15.15 8.96 -1.24
N TYR A 18 15.48 8.91 -2.54
CA TYR A 18 14.59 9.33 -3.63
C TYR A 18 13.41 8.37 -3.84
N GLN A 19 13.64 7.04 -3.77
CA GLN A 19 12.57 6.04 -3.87
C GLN A 19 11.61 6.17 -2.69
N ILE A 20 12.15 6.25 -1.46
CA ILE A 20 11.34 6.44 -0.26
C ILE A 20 10.55 7.75 -0.35
N GLN A 21 11.16 8.85 -0.81
CA GLN A 21 10.44 10.10 -1.03
C GLN A 21 9.29 9.96 -2.04
N LYS A 22 9.54 9.31 -3.18
CA LYS A 22 8.52 9.14 -4.23
C LYS A 22 7.30 8.37 -3.73
N LEU A 23 7.52 7.39 -2.84
CA LEU A 23 6.49 6.47 -2.37
C LEU A 23 5.80 6.95 -1.09
N THR A 24 6.47 7.72 -0.25
CA THR A 24 5.94 8.20 1.05
C THR A 24 5.58 9.68 1.06
N GLY A 25 6.12 10.47 0.13
CA GLY A 25 6.07 11.92 0.16
C GLY A 25 6.93 12.56 1.26
N VAL A 26 7.73 11.78 2.00
CA VAL A 26 8.69 12.31 2.99
C VAL A 26 9.92 12.82 2.24
N ASN A 27 10.34 14.05 2.51
CA ASN A 27 11.44 14.67 1.78
C ASN A 27 12.76 13.87 1.93
N SER A 28 13.46 13.62 0.83
CA SER A 28 14.75 12.90 0.80
C SER A 28 15.80 13.51 1.73
N SER A 29 15.83 14.84 1.91
CA SER A 29 16.74 15.48 2.88
C SER A 29 16.42 15.14 4.34
N ILE A 30 15.17 14.79 4.66
CA ILE A 30 14.78 14.31 5.99
C ILE A 30 15.27 12.87 6.15
N ILE A 31 15.04 12.03 5.13
CA ILE A 31 15.48 10.62 5.12
C ILE A 31 17.00 10.51 5.23
N ILE A 32 17.76 11.28 4.44
CA ILE A 32 19.23 11.34 4.50
C ILE A 32 19.70 11.78 5.89
N ARG A 33 19.07 12.81 6.47
CA ARG A 33 19.44 13.31 7.80
C ARG A 33 19.19 12.29 8.91
N LEU A 34 18.10 11.52 8.80
CA LEU A 34 17.78 10.42 9.71
C LEU A 34 18.79 9.27 9.58
N ARG A 35 19.13 8.85 8.35
CA ARG A 35 20.16 7.83 8.08
C ARG A 35 21.54 8.22 8.60
N ASN A 36 21.91 9.48 8.45
CA ASN A 36 23.19 10.00 8.92
C ASN A 36 23.19 10.37 10.41
N HIS A 37 22.14 10.01 11.16
CA HIS A 37 21.94 10.30 12.58
C HIS A 37 22.00 11.78 13.00
N THR A 38 21.98 12.71 12.03
CA THR A 38 21.92 14.16 12.29
C THR A 38 20.56 14.62 12.84
N ARG A 39 19.54 13.76 12.74
CA ARG A 39 18.21 13.94 13.33
C ARG A 39 17.79 12.63 14.01
N LEU A 40 17.22 12.73 15.20
CA LEU A 40 16.71 11.57 15.95
C LEU A 40 15.31 11.17 15.45
N VAL A 41 15.08 9.86 15.35
CA VAL A 41 13.78 9.25 15.01
C VAL A 41 12.69 9.67 16.00
N ASP A 42 13.06 9.91 17.25
CA ASP A 42 12.14 10.27 18.35
C ASP A 42 11.53 11.68 18.22
N ASN A 43 12.08 12.53 17.33
CA ASN A 43 11.64 13.91 17.09
C ASN A 43 11.01 14.09 15.68
N LEU A 44 10.32 13.06 15.21
CA LEU A 44 9.54 13.11 13.97
C LEU A 44 8.11 13.57 14.25
N SER A 45 7.52 14.27 13.28
CA SER A 45 6.08 14.54 13.35
C SER A 45 5.31 13.25 13.15
N LEU A 46 4.14 13.13 13.79
CA LEU A 46 3.26 11.97 13.66
C LEU A 46 3.01 11.60 12.20
N GLY A 47 2.68 12.60 11.36
CA GLY A 47 2.44 12.36 9.93
C GLY A 47 3.67 11.86 9.16
N THR A 48 4.90 12.12 9.61
CA THR A 48 6.10 11.52 9.02
C THR A 48 6.28 10.07 9.48
N VAL A 49 6.04 9.80 10.76
CA VAL A 49 6.09 8.44 11.33
C VAL A 49 5.09 7.54 10.62
N GLU A 50 3.83 7.95 10.51
CA GLU A 50 2.77 7.18 9.84
C GLU A 50 3.07 6.88 8.37
N LYS A 51 3.73 7.80 7.66
CA LYS A 51 4.12 7.61 6.26
C LYS A 51 5.24 6.59 6.10
N LEU A 52 6.24 6.63 6.99
CA LEU A 52 7.36 5.70 6.98
C LEU A 52 6.96 4.32 7.53
N GLU A 53 6.09 4.25 8.53
CA GLU A 53 5.50 2.98 8.99
C GLU A 53 4.70 2.30 7.88
N ARG A 54 3.85 3.06 7.18
CA ARG A 54 3.14 2.56 6.00
C ARG A 54 4.14 2.01 4.98
N TYR A 55 5.21 2.74 4.68
CA TYR A 55 6.24 2.25 3.78
C TYR A 55 6.87 0.92 4.23
N PHE A 56 7.21 0.80 5.51
CA PHE A 56 7.74 -0.43 6.08
C PHE A 56 6.78 -1.61 5.84
N ASP A 57 5.52 -1.42 6.20
CA ASP A 57 4.48 -2.43 6.09
C ASP A 57 4.11 -2.78 4.64
N TYR A 58 4.58 -2.02 3.65
CA TYR A 58 4.26 -2.24 2.23
C TYR A 58 5.46 -2.59 1.35
N HIS A 59 6.69 -2.28 1.77
CA HIS A 59 7.87 -2.37 0.92
C HIS A 59 8.99 -3.17 1.59
N VAL A 60 9.40 -2.77 2.81
CA VAL A 60 10.60 -3.32 3.46
C VAL A 60 10.35 -4.68 4.11
N LYS A 61 9.17 -4.87 4.72
CA LYS A 61 8.78 -6.18 5.25
C LYS A 61 8.61 -7.23 4.13
N HIS A 62 8.33 -6.79 2.90
CA HIS A 62 7.92 -7.64 1.78
C HIS A 62 9.04 -7.96 0.80
N GLU A 63 10.23 -7.35 0.92
CA GLU A 63 11.43 -7.76 0.16
C GLU A 63 12.11 -9.01 0.73
N ASN A 64 11.75 -9.43 1.95
CA ASN A 64 12.46 -10.50 2.67
C ASN A 64 11.68 -11.83 2.83
N ASP A 65 10.48 -11.97 2.26
CA ASP A 65 9.69 -13.20 2.40
C ASP A 65 9.10 -13.68 1.05
N ASP A 66 9.40 -14.93 0.69
CA ASP A 66 8.71 -15.74 -0.33
C ASP A 66 7.23 -15.97 0.08
N LEU A 67 6.42 -14.92 0.04
CA LEU A 67 5.02 -14.97 0.46
C LEU A 67 4.09 -15.53 -0.66
N PRO A 68 3.08 -16.33 -0.30
CA PRO A 68 2.09 -16.81 -1.26
C PRO A 68 1.32 -15.66 -1.93
N HIS A 69 1.01 -15.82 -3.23
CA HIS A 69 0.36 -14.82 -4.08
C HIS A 69 -0.94 -14.21 -3.52
N SER A 70 -1.65 -14.95 -2.67
CA SER A 70 -2.87 -14.47 -2.01
C SER A 70 -2.64 -13.30 -1.05
N VAL A 71 -1.49 -13.29 -0.39
CA VAL A 71 -1.09 -12.20 0.51
C VAL A 71 -0.76 -10.94 -0.31
N GLN A 72 -0.09 -11.10 -1.47
CA GLN A 72 0.23 -9.99 -2.38
C GLN A 72 -1.02 -9.30 -2.95
N LEU A 73 -2.04 -10.06 -3.34
CA LEU A 73 -3.31 -9.51 -3.84
C LEU A 73 -4.08 -8.75 -2.77
N SER A 74 -4.06 -9.23 -1.52
CA SER A 74 -4.64 -8.51 -0.39
C SER A 74 -3.94 -7.16 -0.15
N HIS A 75 -2.62 -7.11 -0.31
CA HIS A 75 -1.83 -5.88 -0.16
C HIS A 75 -2.07 -4.87 -1.28
N PHE A 76 -2.09 -5.32 -2.53
CA PHE A 76 -2.42 -4.45 -3.67
C PHE A 76 -3.81 -3.82 -3.48
N ARG A 77 -4.80 -4.62 -3.08
CA ARG A 77 -6.16 -4.14 -2.82
C ARG A 77 -6.18 -3.08 -1.72
N HIS A 78 -5.47 -3.30 -0.61
CA HIS A 78 -5.42 -2.33 0.47
C HIS A 78 -4.76 -1.00 0.04
N ARG A 79 -3.69 -1.06 -0.76
CA ARG A 79 -3.04 0.15 -1.32
C ARG A 79 -3.97 0.91 -2.27
N LEU A 80 -4.70 0.19 -3.12
CA LEU A 80 -5.66 0.77 -4.04
C LEU A 80 -6.82 1.46 -3.29
N ILE A 81 -7.37 0.81 -2.25
CA ILE A 81 -8.41 1.39 -1.37
C ILE A 81 -7.94 2.71 -0.75
N ASN A 82 -6.72 2.74 -0.19
CA ASN A 82 -6.17 3.95 0.43
C ASN A 82 -5.97 5.09 -0.59
N LEU A 83 -5.46 4.79 -1.79
CA LEU A 83 -5.30 5.78 -2.86
C LEU A 83 -6.64 6.35 -3.32
N LEU A 84 -7.65 5.49 -3.49
CA LEU A 84 -8.99 5.90 -3.89
C LEU A 84 -9.66 6.76 -2.80
N GLN A 85 -9.44 6.43 -1.52
CA GLN A 85 -9.92 7.24 -0.40
C GLN A 85 -9.26 8.63 -0.36
N GLU A 86 -7.94 8.72 -0.55
CA GLU A 86 -7.24 10.00 -0.61
C GLU A 86 -7.72 10.84 -1.81
N LEU A 87 -7.93 10.21 -2.97
CA LEU A 87 -8.49 10.86 -4.17
C LEU A 87 -9.91 11.37 -3.93
N TYR A 88 -10.77 10.58 -3.28
CA TYR A 88 -12.13 10.97 -2.94
C TYR A 88 -12.14 12.22 -2.05
N GLN A 89 -11.34 12.22 -0.98
CA GLN A 89 -11.26 13.35 -0.06
C GLN A 89 -10.78 14.64 -0.75
N MET A 90 -9.76 14.53 -1.60
CA MET A 90 -9.27 15.68 -2.38
C MET A 90 -10.32 16.20 -3.36
N GLN A 91 -11.05 15.29 -4.01
CA GLN A 91 -12.05 15.64 -5.01
C GLN A 91 -13.31 16.22 -4.38
N GLN A 92 -13.74 15.70 -3.24
CA GLN A 92 -14.87 16.24 -2.50
C GLN A 92 -14.58 17.66 -1.99
N ALA A 93 -13.37 17.91 -1.46
CA ALA A 93 -12.96 19.25 -1.06
C ALA A 93 -13.02 20.26 -2.22
N LYS A 94 -12.77 19.82 -3.46
CA LYS A 94 -12.92 20.65 -4.66
C LYS A 94 -14.38 20.83 -5.07
N ALA A 95 -15.20 19.78 -4.97
CA ALA A 95 -16.62 19.82 -5.30
C ALA A 95 -17.43 20.71 -4.33
N GLU A 96 -16.97 20.84 -3.09
CA GLU A 96 -17.57 21.71 -2.06
C GLU A 96 -17.05 23.16 -2.11
N ALA A 97 -16.04 23.45 -2.94
CA ALA A 97 -15.51 24.81 -3.09
C ALA A 97 -16.53 25.73 -3.79
N THR A 98 -16.55 27.02 -3.39
CA THR A 98 -17.50 28.03 -3.90
C THR A 98 -17.42 28.24 -5.43
N ASN A 99 -16.30 27.88 -6.05
CA ASN A 99 -16.05 27.98 -7.49
C ASN A 99 -15.93 26.59 -8.17
N ALA A 100 -16.53 25.55 -7.60
CA ALA A 100 -16.45 24.19 -8.12
C ALA A 100 -16.98 24.12 -9.57
N LEU A 101 -16.23 23.45 -10.44
CA LEU A 101 -16.70 23.14 -11.79
C LEU A 101 -17.85 22.12 -11.72
N PRO A 102 -18.82 22.15 -12.65
CA PRO A 102 -19.96 21.23 -12.66
C PRO A 102 -19.57 19.74 -12.62
N ASP A 103 -18.41 19.41 -13.22
CA ASP A 103 -17.93 18.04 -13.37
C ASP A 103 -17.28 17.47 -12.08
N GLU A 104 -16.96 18.33 -11.10
CA GLU A 104 -16.28 17.90 -9.86
C GLU A 104 -17.14 16.93 -9.03
N LYS A 105 -18.48 17.13 -9.05
CA LYS A 105 -19.44 16.22 -8.41
C LYS A 105 -19.53 14.88 -9.12
N ALA A 106 -19.50 14.86 -10.45
CA ALA A 106 -19.52 13.63 -11.23
C ALA A 106 -18.24 12.80 -11.01
N MET A 107 -17.08 13.46 -10.94
CA MET A 107 -15.80 12.81 -10.58
C MET A 107 -15.81 12.25 -9.15
N THR A 108 -16.41 12.96 -8.19
CA THR A 108 -16.54 12.46 -6.81
C THR A 108 -17.35 11.16 -6.77
N VAL A 109 -18.49 11.11 -7.46
CA VAL A 109 -19.34 9.92 -7.56
C VAL A 109 -18.61 8.76 -8.26
N ALA A 110 -17.86 9.03 -9.32
CA ALA A 110 -17.09 8.00 -10.03
C ALA A 110 -15.99 7.39 -9.15
N ILE A 111 -15.29 8.20 -8.34
CA ILE A 111 -14.27 7.71 -7.40
C ILE A 111 -14.93 6.87 -6.29
N GLU A 112 -16.09 7.29 -5.78
CA GLU A 112 -16.86 6.54 -4.79
C GLU A 112 -17.33 5.18 -5.33
N GLN A 113 -17.80 5.13 -6.58
CA GLN A 113 -18.16 3.88 -7.26
C GLN A 113 -16.96 2.95 -7.40
N LEU A 114 -15.82 3.44 -7.88
CA LEU A 114 -14.58 2.65 -7.97
C LEU A 114 -14.12 2.12 -6.63
N PHE A 115 -14.26 2.90 -5.56
CA PHE A 115 -13.95 2.47 -4.20
C PHE A 115 -14.85 1.31 -3.76
N ASN A 116 -16.16 1.44 -3.96
CA ASN A 116 -17.14 0.40 -3.64
C ASN A 116 -16.89 -0.88 -4.46
N ASP A 117 -16.55 -0.75 -5.73
CA ASP A 117 -16.24 -1.87 -6.62
C ASP A 117 -15.00 -2.63 -6.13
N VAL A 118 -13.93 -1.93 -5.75
CA VAL A 118 -12.69 -2.54 -5.23
C VAL A 118 -12.94 -3.25 -3.90
N ILE A 119 -13.84 -2.74 -3.05
CA ILE A 119 -14.25 -3.41 -1.81
C ILE A 119 -15.10 -4.66 -2.11
N ALA A 120 -16.07 -4.55 -3.02
CA ALA A 120 -16.96 -5.64 -3.39
C ALA A 120 -16.24 -6.80 -4.11
N ASN A 121 -15.21 -6.48 -4.90
CA ASN A 121 -14.40 -7.45 -5.64
C ASN A 121 -13.56 -8.37 -4.72
N LYS A 122 -13.57 -8.14 -3.40
CA LYS A 122 -12.97 -9.06 -2.42
C LYS A 122 -13.51 -10.50 -2.58
N LEU A 123 -14.82 -10.65 -2.82
CA LEU A 123 -15.45 -11.97 -3.01
C LEU A 123 -15.01 -12.64 -4.33
N GLU A 124 -14.85 -11.87 -5.41
CA GLU A 124 -14.38 -12.39 -6.70
C GLU A 124 -12.91 -12.83 -6.64
N LEU A 125 -12.06 -12.08 -5.94
CA LEU A 125 -10.67 -12.44 -5.68
C LEU A 125 -10.55 -13.72 -4.83
N GLU A 126 -11.35 -13.85 -3.76
CA GLU A 126 -11.40 -15.08 -2.95
C GLU A 126 -11.88 -16.29 -3.78
N HIS A 127 -12.80 -16.07 -4.72
CA HIS A 127 -13.29 -17.10 -5.62
C HIS A 127 -12.21 -17.54 -6.63
N LEU A 128 -11.49 -16.59 -7.22
CA LEU A 128 -10.36 -16.86 -8.12
C LEU A 128 -9.22 -17.59 -7.43
N GLU A 129 -8.90 -17.20 -6.19
CA GLU A 129 -7.90 -17.89 -5.36
C GLU A 129 -8.30 -19.35 -5.13
N THR A 130 -9.57 -19.60 -4.79
CA THR A 130 -10.10 -20.96 -4.60
C THR A 130 -9.98 -21.81 -5.88
N ILE A 131 -10.27 -21.23 -7.05
CA ILE A 131 -10.13 -21.90 -8.35
C ILE A 131 -8.66 -22.23 -8.62
N TYR A 132 -7.77 -21.27 -8.38
CA TYR A 132 -6.33 -21.43 -8.64
C TYR A 132 -5.72 -22.49 -7.73
N SER A 133 -6.03 -22.48 -6.43
CA SER A 133 -5.55 -23.48 -5.47
C SER A 133 -6.02 -24.89 -5.82
N ARG A 134 -7.26 -25.06 -6.33
CA ARG A 134 -7.74 -26.35 -6.84
C ARG A 134 -6.97 -26.80 -8.07
N ALA A 135 -6.81 -25.93 -9.06
CA ALA A 135 -6.08 -26.26 -10.28
C ALA A 135 -4.60 -26.61 -10.03
N PHE A 136 -3.98 -25.97 -9.03
CA PHE A 136 -2.60 -26.26 -8.61
C PHE A 136 -2.49 -27.59 -7.84
N SER A 137 -3.46 -27.90 -6.99
CA SER A 137 -3.51 -29.17 -6.26
C SER A 137 -3.73 -30.38 -7.19
N ASP A 138 -4.56 -30.20 -8.22
CA ASP A 138 -4.83 -31.25 -9.22
C ASP A 138 -3.61 -31.53 -10.13
N SER A 139 -2.72 -30.54 -10.30
CA SER A 139 -1.50 -30.69 -11.11
C SER A 139 -0.33 -31.33 -10.34
N GLU A 140 -0.26 -31.20 -9.01
CA GLU A 140 0.69 -31.96 -8.18
C GLU A 140 0.33 -33.46 -8.09
N GLN A 141 -0.96 -33.81 -8.10
CA GLN A 141 -1.39 -35.22 -8.04
C GLN A 141 -1.06 -36.02 -9.32
N LEU A 142 -0.89 -35.34 -10.46
CA LEU A 142 -0.51 -35.97 -11.75
C LEU A 142 0.99 -36.27 -11.88
N THR A 143 1.84 -35.76 -10.98
CA THR A 143 3.31 -35.93 -11.05
C THR A 143 3.88 -36.85 -9.97
N SER A 144 3.03 -37.39 -9.08
CA SER A 144 3.44 -38.40 -8.09
C SER A 144 3.50 -39.79 -8.75
N PRO A 145 4.68 -40.43 -8.89
CA PRO A 145 4.76 -41.75 -9.50
C PRO A 145 4.13 -42.78 -8.55
N THR A 146 3.16 -43.52 -9.08
CA THR A 146 2.56 -44.70 -8.45
C THR A 146 3.68 -45.67 -8.06
N LYS A 147 3.78 -45.98 -6.77
CA LYS A 147 4.73 -46.96 -6.22
C LYS A 147 4.25 -48.39 -6.49
#